data_AF-A0A9W9AST0-F1
#
_entry.id   AF-A0A9W9AST0-F1
#
_cell.length_a   1.000
_cell.length_b   1.000
_cell.length_c   1.000
_cell.angle_alpha   90.00
_cell.angle_beta   90.00
_cell.angle_gamma   90.00
#
_symmetry.space_group_name_H-M   'P 1'
#
loop_
_entity.id
_entity.type
_entity.pdbx_description
1 polymer ?
#
loop_
_entity_poly.entity_id
_entity_poly.type
_entity_poly.pdbx_seq_one_letter_code
_entity_poly.pdbx_strand_id
1 'polypeptide(L)'
;AASSETTSGQNFEESAVEAIREASSNDGGIWSKIVSLVIGPRAPDNYINTINMTLQARQELRYWRKVSNFWKKTARENNTNTGAPTPSTSNVSEIREILSDERKRAVQELTEK
;
A
#
# COMPACT_ATOMS: atom_id res chain seq x y z
N ALA A 1 40.64 13.21 -17.89
CA ALA A 1 40.01 13.49 -16.59
C ALA A 1 38.99 12.39 -16.34
N ALA A 2 39.35 11.40 -15.52
CA ALA A 2 38.48 10.29 -15.18
C ALA A 2 37.71 10.64 -13.90
N SER A 3 36.38 10.57 -13.99
CA SER A 3 35.43 10.97 -12.96
C SER A 3 35.62 10.14 -11.69
N SER A 4 35.97 10.80 -10.59
CA SER A 4 35.93 10.25 -9.24
C SER A 4 34.52 10.42 -8.69
N GLU A 5 33.66 9.41 -8.83
CA GLU A 5 32.33 9.46 -8.22
C GLU A 5 31.89 8.06 -7.78
N THR A 6 31.36 8.01 -6.54
CA THR A 6 30.70 6.91 -5.83
C THR A 6 31.55 5.74 -5.32
N THR A 7 32.37 5.96 -4.29
CA THR A 7 32.86 4.88 -3.39
C THR A 7 32.33 4.98 -1.96
N SER A 8 31.69 6.09 -1.59
CA SER A 8 31.20 6.31 -0.21
C SER A 8 29.90 5.57 0.11
N GLY A 9 29.00 5.42 -0.85
CA GLY A 9 27.69 4.75 -0.65
C GLY A 9 27.81 3.23 -0.51
N GLN A 10 28.65 2.59 -1.32
CA GLN A 10 28.89 1.14 -1.25
C GLN A 10 29.53 0.74 0.09
N ASN A 11 30.47 1.54 0.59
CA ASN A 11 31.10 1.29 1.88
C ASN A 11 30.13 1.44 3.06
N PHE A 12 29.14 2.33 2.97
CA PHE A 12 28.14 2.50 4.03
C PHE A 12 27.17 1.32 4.08
N GLU A 13 26.67 0.88 2.92
CA GLU A 13 25.79 -0.29 2.85
C GLU A 13 26.51 -1.54 3.36
N GLU A 14 27.75 -1.76 2.94
CA GLU A 14 28.57 -2.89 3.39
C GLU A 14 28.86 -2.81 4.91
N SER A 15 29.21 -1.62 5.42
CA SER A 15 29.41 -1.40 6.85
C SER A 15 28.14 -1.60 7.68
N ALA A 16 26.97 -1.18 7.17
CA ALA A 16 25.70 -1.37 7.83
C ALA A 16 25.31 -2.86 7.87
N VAL A 17 25.55 -3.59 6.78
CA VAL A 17 25.33 -5.04 6.72
C VAL A 17 26.25 -5.77 7.70
N GLU A 18 27.51 -5.38 7.81
CA GLU A 18 28.46 -5.98 8.76
C GLU A 18 28.04 -5.71 10.21
N ALA A 19 27.61 -4.48 10.52
CA ALA A 19 27.12 -4.13 11.86
C ALA A 19 25.84 -4.89 12.24
N ILE A 20 24.92 -5.09 11.29
CA ILE A 20 23.70 -5.90 11.51
C ILE A 20 24.09 -7.37 11.71
N ARG A 21 25.04 -7.89 10.93
CA ARG A 21 25.54 -9.27 11.07
C ARG A 21 26.15 -9.46 12.46
N GLU A 22 27.03 -8.58 12.89
CA GLU A 22 27.65 -8.62 14.22
C GLU A 22 26.60 -8.54 15.34
N ALA A 23 25.63 -7.61 15.23
CA ALA A 23 24.54 -7.50 16.20
C ALA A 23 23.64 -8.73 16.24
N SER A 24 23.50 -9.46 15.13
CA SER A 24 22.72 -10.69 15.03
C SER A 24 23.41 -11.92 15.63
N SER A 25 24.75 -11.93 15.71
CA SER A 25 25.53 -13.01 16.32
C SER A 25 25.49 -13.00 17.86
N ASN A 26 24.92 -11.96 18.46
CA ASN A 26 24.83 -11.84 19.91
C ASN A 26 23.57 -12.57 20.44
N ASP A 27 23.75 -13.76 21.02
CA ASP A 27 22.69 -14.62 21.55
C ASP A 27 22.00 -13.97 22.77
N GLY A 28 20.93 -13.23 22.50
CA GLY A 28 20.18 -12.46 23.49
C GLY A 28 19.77 -11.07 23.01
N GLY A 29 20.39 -10.58 21.94
CA GLY A 29 20.05 -9.32 21.29
C GLY A 29 18.71 -9.36 20.56
N ILE A 30 18.06 -8.20 20.44
CA ILE A 30 16.83 -8.02 19.66
C ILE A 30 17.06 -8.46 18.20
N TRP A 31 18.25 -8.20 17.66
CA TRP A 31 18.63 -8.60 16.30
C TRP A 31 18.70 -10.12 16.11
N SER A 32 19.17 -10.90 17.08
CA SER A 32 19.13 -12.37 17.02
C SER A 32 17.68 -12.90 16.95
N LYS A 33 16.75 -12.28 17.69
CA LYS A 33 15.30 -12.60 17.62
C LYS A 33 14.67 -12.21 16.28
N ILE A 34 15.00 -11.03 15.74
CA ILE A 34 14.48 -10.58 14.44
C ILE A 34 15.01 -11.47 13.31
N VAL A 35 16.32 -11.76 13.32
CA VAL A 35 16.97 -12.55 12.27
C VAL A 35 16.42 -13.96 12.22
N SER A 36 16.19 -14.62 13.35
CA SER A 36 15.55 -15.96 13.39
C SER A 36 14.11 -15.96 12.83
N LEU A 37 13.35 -14.87 13.01
CA LEU A 37 12.02 -14.71 12.41
C LEU A 37 12.06 -14.47 10.89
N VAL A 38 13.16 -13.92 10.38
CA VAL A 38 13.35 -13.58 8.96
C VAL A 38 14.05 -14.69 8.17
N ILE A 39 15.02 -15.38 8.78
CA ILE A 39 15.88 -16.41 8.16
C ILE A 39 15.36 -17.84 8.44
N GLY A 40 14.35 -18.00 9.31
CA GLY A 40 13.71 -19.29 9.57
C GLY A 40 12.80 -19.78 8.44
N PRO A 41 12.43 -21.08 8.43
CA PRO A 41 11.41 -21.58 7.51
C PRO A 41 10.12 -20.79 7.70
N ARG A 42 9.67 -20.08 6.65
CA ARG A 42 8.38 -19.38 6.67
C ARG A 42 7.31 -20.37 7.11
N ALA A 43 6.58 -20.01 8.16
CA ALA A 43 5.41 -20.78 8.59
C ALA A 43 4.47 -20.98 7.40
N PRO A 44 3.89 -22.18 7.21
CA PRO A 44 2.94 -22.47 6.12
C PRO A 44 1.85 -21.41 5.96
N ASP A 45 1.37 -20.85 7.08
CA ASP A 45 0.35 -19.79 7.12
C ASP A 45 0.79 -18.51 6.40
N ASN A 46 2.09 -18.19 6.40
CA ASN A 46 2.62 -17.03 5.69
C ASN A 46 2.48 -17.19 4.17
N TYR A 47 2.59 -18.42 3.65
CA TYR A 47 2.36 -18.68 2.22
C TYR A 47 0.89 -18.53 1.86
N ILE A 48 0.00 -19.08 2.69
CA ILE A 48 -1.46 -18.96 2.49
C ILE A 48 -1.86 -17.48 2.48
N ASN A 49 -1.40 -16.71 3.47
CA ASN A 49 -1.67 -15.29 3.56
C ASN A 49 -1.12 -14.53 2.34
N THR A 50 0.11 -14.81 1.91
CA THR A 50 0.71 -14.16 0.74
C THR A 50 -0.07 -14.46 -0.55
N ILE A 51 -0.51 -15.71 -0.72
CA ILE A 51 -1.33 -16.12 -1.86
C ILE A 51 -2.68 -15.40 -1.83
N ASN A 52 -3.35 -15.38 -0.68
CA ASN A 52 -4.64 -14.71 -0.51
C ASN A 52 -4.55 -13.21 -0.80
N MET A 53 -3.54 -12.53 -0.26
CA MET A 53 -3.27 -11.11 -0.54
C MET A 53 -3.05 -10.87 -2.04
N THR A 54 -2.28 -11.74 -2.69
CA THR A 54 -2.01 -11.64 -4.13
C THR A 54 -3.28 -11.84 -4.96
N LEU A 55 -4.14 -12.79 -4.57
CA LEU A 55 -5.40 -13.05 -5.24
C LEU A 55 -6.38 -11.88 -5.08
N GLN A 56 -6.50 -11.34 -3.86
CA GLN A 56 -7.33 -10.17 -3.56
C GLN A 56 -6.88 -8.95 -4.37
N ALA A 57 -5.58 -8.63 -4.36
CA ALA A 57 -5.04 -7.52 -5.14
C ALA A 57 -5.33 -7.67 -6.65
N ARG A 58 -5.24 -8.89 -7.20
CA ARG A 58 -5.60 -9.15 -8.60
C ARG A 58 -7.09 -8.95 -8.88
N GLN A 59 -7.95 -9.34 -7.94
CA GLN A 59 -9.38 -9.15 -8.04
C GLN A 59 -9.73 -7.65 -8.05
N GLU A 60 -9.16 -6.88 -7.13
CA GLU A 60 -9.36 -5.43 -7.04
C GLU A 60 -8.87 -4.72 -8.30
N LEU A 61 -7.68 -5.05 -8.81
CA LEU A 61 -7.16 -4.49 -10.05
C LEU A 61 -8.10 -4.74 -11.24
N ARG A 62 -8.67 -5.94 -11.34
CA ARG A 62 -9.65 -6.26 -12.38
C ARG A 62 -10.93 -5.44 -12.23
N TYR A 63 -11.41 -5.27 -11.00
CA TYR A 63 -12.57 -4.44 -10.69
C TYR A 63 -12.33 -2.98 -11.10
N TRP A 64 -11.26 -2.37 -10.61
CA TRP A 64 -10.92 -0.98 -10.93
C TRP A 64 -10.65 -0.75 -12.41
N ARG A 65 -10.06 -1.72 -13.10
CA ARG A 65 -9.90 -1.66 -14.56
C ARG A 65 -11.24 -1.61 -15.29
N LYS A 66 -12.23 -2.41 -14.86
CA LYS A 66 -13.59 -2.38 -15.43
C LYS A 66 -14.27 -1.04 -15.15
N VAL A 67 -14.20 -0.53 -13.93
CA VAL A 67 -14.76 0.77 -13.54
C VAL A 67 -14.12 1.90 -14.36
N SER A 68 -12.79 1.92 -14.45
CA SER A 68 -12.07 2.91 -15.26
C SER A 68 -12.46 2.86 -16.73
N ASN A 69 -12.56 1.65 -17.31
CA ASN A 69 -12.96 1.48 -18.71
C ASN A 69 -14.41 1.92 -18.94
N PHE A 70 -15.31 1.62 -17.99
CA PHE A 70 -16.70 2.09 -18.04
C PHE A 70 -16.72 3.62 -18.11
N TRP A 71 -16.09 4.30 -17.15
CA TRP A 71 -16.06 5.77 -17.14
C TRP A 71 -15.38 6.38 -18.37
N LYS A 72 -14.29 5.77 -18.85
CA LYS A 72 -13.64 6.20 -20.10
C LYS A 72 -14.57 6.08 -21.31
N LYS A 73 -15.35 5.00 -21.38
CA LYS A 73 -16.32 4.78 -22.45
C LYS A 73 -17.48 5.78 -22.34
N THR A 74 -18.08 5.90 -21.15
CA THR A 74 -19.17 6.84 -20.87
C THR A 74 -18.77 8.29 -21.17
N ALA A 75 -17.55 8.71 -20.81
CA ALA A 75 -17.05 10.04 -21.12
C ALA A 75 -16.85 10.30 -22.63
N ARG A 76 -16.55 9.25 -23.41
CA ARG A 76 -16.43 9.36 -24.88
C ARG A 76 -17.77 9.38 -25.60
N GLU A 77 -18.76 8.65 -25.08
CA GLU A 77 -20.08 8.50 -25.71
C GLU A 77 -21.05 9.62 -25.32
N ASN A 78 -20.96 10.13 -24.08
CA ASN A 78 -21.78 11.24 -23.60
C ASN A 78 -20.97 12.55 -23.56
N ASN A 79 -21.03 13.33 -24.64
CA ASN A 79 -20.45 14.68 -24.73
C ASN A 79 -21.07 15.70 -23.76
N THR A 80 -22.17 15.34 -23.08
CA THR A 80 -22.81 16.15 -22.02
C THR A 80 -21.92 16.34 -20.78
N ASN A 81 -20.90 15.48 -20.59
CA ASN A 81 -19.98 15.55 -19.45
C ASN A 81 -18.63 16.18 -19.78
N THR A 82 -18.48 16.81 -20.95
CA THR A 82 -17.24 17.55 -21.33
C THR A 82 -16.88 18.68 -20.35
N GLY A 83 -17.87 19.20 -19.62
CA GLY A 83 -17.67 20.19 -18.55
C GLY A 83 -17.65 19.62 -17.13
N ALA A 84 -17.83 18.30 -16.94
CA ALA A 84 -17.79 17.68 -15.63
C ALA A 84 -16.35 17.21 -15.37
N PRO A 85 -15.55 17.94 -14.55
CA PRO A 85 -14.19 17.51 -14.24
C PRO A 85 -14.26 16.14 -13.57
N THR A 86 -13.49 15.17 -14.09
CA THR A 86 -13.23 13.92 -13.37
C THR A 86 -12.70 14.32 -11.99
N PRO A 87 -13.41 14.03 -10.88
CA PRO A 87 -12.89 14.38 -9.57
C PRO A 87 -11.58 13.62 -9.38
N SER A 88 -10.50 14.36 -9.10
CA SER A 88 -9.24 13.76 -8.67
C SER A 88 -9.49 12.99 -7.38
N THR A 89 -8.62 12.03 -7.04
CA THR A 89 -8.69 11.32 -5.75
C THR A 89 -8.66 12.29 -4.56
N SER A 90 -8.02 13.45 -4.72
CA SER A 90 -8.03 14.57 -3.77
C SER A 90 -9.37 15.32 -3.66
N ASN A 91 -10.25 15.24 -4.66
CA ASN A 91 -11.58 15.85 -4.62
C ASN A 91 -12.62 14.97 -3.92
N VAL A 92 -12.35 13.67 -3.74
CA VAL A 92 -13.29 12.74 -3.09
C VAL A 92 -13.44 13.06 -1.59
N SER A 93 -12.38 13.57 -0.94
CA SER A 93 -12.44 14.02 0.46
C SER A 93 -13.23 15.33 0.66
N GLU A 94 -13.51 16.06 -0.42
CA GLU A 94 -14.22 17.34 -0.37
C GLU A 94 -15.74 17.18 -0.64
N ILE A 95 -16.17 16.00 -1.10
CA ILE A 95 -17.59 15.67 -1.27
C ILE A 95 -18.21 15.48 0.11
N ARG A 96 -18.76 16.57 0.65
CA ARG A 96 -19.67 16.51 1.79
C ARG A 96 -21.02 16.00 1.30
N GLU A 97 -21.25 14.70 1.41
CA GLU A 97 -22.58 14.13 1.19
C GLU A 97 -23.53 14.72 2.25
N ILE A 98 -24.57 15.43 1.79
CA ILE A 98 -25.63 15.90 2.69
C ILE A 98 -26.47 14.68 3.05
N LEU A 99 -26.13 14.04 4.17
CA LEU A 99 -26.87 12.90 4.68
C LEU A 99 -28.30 13.32 5.04
N SER A 100 -29.28 12.47 4.73
CA SER A 100 -30.63 12.59 5.28
C SER A 100 -30.59 12.46 6.81
N ASP A 101 -31.58 13.03 7.50
CA ASP A 101 -31.57 13.06 8.97
C ASP A 101 -31.65 11.66 9.58
N GLU A 102 -32.29 10.71 8.89
CA GLU A 102 -32.28 9.29 9.24
C GLU A 102 -30.87 8.69 9.20
N ARG A 103 -30.10 8.98 8.14
CA ARG A 103 -28.71 8.51 8.00
C ARG A 103 -27.77 9.16 9.01
N LYS A 104 -27.97 10.44 9.35
CA LYS A 104 -27.16 11.12 10.39
C LYS A 104 -27.30 10.45 11.75
N ARG A 105 -28.53 10.07 12.14
CA ARG A 105 -28.78 9.35 13.41
C ARG A 105 -28.11 7.98 13.42
N ALA A 106 -28.23 7.22 12.34
CA ALA A 106 -27.60 5.90 12.24
C ALA A 106 -26.06 5.98 12.33
N VAL A 107 -25.44 7.01 11.74
CA VAL A 107 -23.99 7.23 11.85
C VAL A 107 -23.60 7.61 13.27
N GLN A 108 -24.33 8.51 13.94
CA GLN A 108 -24.07 8.89 15.33
C GLN A 108 -24.12 7.68 16.28
N GLU A 109 -25.12 6.82 16.13
CA GLU A 109 -25.27 5.61 16.94
C GLU A 109 -24.12 4.61 16.76
N LEU A 110 -23.51 4.57 15.57
CA LEU A 110 -22.34 3.73 15.28
C LEU A 110 -21.04 4.32 15.84
N THR A 111 -20.92 5.64 15.92
CA THR A 111 -19.69 6.31 16.41
C THR A 111 -19.65 6.48 17.93
N GLU A 112 -20.80 6.39 18.61
CA GLU A 112 -20.91 6.50 20.07
C GLU A 112 -20.79 5.15 20.81
N LYS A 113 -20.60 4.05 20.08
CA LYS A 113 -20.22 2.73 20.61
C LYS A 113 -18.72 2.53 20.62
#